data_AF-A0A1C6M388-F1
#
_entry.id   AF-A0A1C6M388-F1
#
_cell.length_a   1.000
_cell.length_b   1.000
_cell.length_c   1.000
_cell.angle_alpha   90.00
_cell.angle_beta   90.00
_cell.angle_gamma   90.00
#
_symmetry.space_group_name_H-M   'P 1'
#
loop_
_entity.id
_entity.type
_entity.pdbx_description
1 polymer ?
#
loop_
_entity_poly.entity_id
_entity_poly.type
_entity_poly.pdbx_seq_one_letter_code
_entity_poly.pdbx_strand_id
1 'polypeptide(L)'
;MERVAALTRHLWQGEARTRGGNHHIYDEQIPMVATTLQQLQKHGSAGSAFWRFGRKRHQSLLDAVGNPRREAAEERAYAEDEARAKAYRAEQQRREEQLAAEREARRPVCARCGEKFTDARWKGAAEYPPGPRWFPTLCQKCQALAIQAAEAEEAEQERQEHQEGRGGWLSRFRS
;
A
#
# COMPACT_ATOMS: atom_id res chain seq x y z
N MET A 1 12.44 15.17 -53.50
CA MET A 1 11.94 14.28 -52.42
C MET A 1 10.62 14.77 -51.82
N GLU A 2 10.32 16.07 -51.80
CA GLU A 2 9.06 16.61 -51.25
C GLU A 2 7.78 16.10 -51.93
N ARG A 3 7.77 15.98 -53.27
CA ARG A 3 6.63 15.43 -54.00
C ARG A 3 6.31 13.98 -53.60
N VAL A 4 7.34 13.15 -53.40
CA VAL A 4 7.17 11.77 -52.92
C VAL A 4 6.59 11.79 -51.50
N ALA A 5 7.15 12.61 -50.61
CA ALA A 5 6.62 12.76 -49.25
C ALA A 5 5.15 13.17 -49.24
N ALA A 6 4.74 14.12 -50.09
CA ALA A 6 3.35 14.55 -50.19
C ALA A 6 2.42 13.42 -50.66
N LEU A 7 2.82 12.64 -51.67
CA LEU A 7 2.01 11.54 -52.22
C LEU A 7 1.88 10.36 -51.25
N THR A 8 2.92 10.08 -50.47
CA THR A 8 2.93 8.96 -49.52
C THR A 8 2.50 9.35 -48.11
N ARG A 9 1.98 10.58 -47.91
CA ARG A 9 1.63 11.15 -46.60
C ARG A 9 0.78 10.22 -45.73
N HIS A 10 -0.17 9.52 -46.34
CA HIS A 10 -1.07 8.56 -45.69
C HIS A 10 -0.37 7.35 -45.06
N LEU A 11 0.91 7.11 -45.39
CA LEU A 11 1.72 6.01 -44.87
C LEU A 11 2.63 6.41 -43.70
N TRP A 12 2.86 7.70 -43.46
CA TRP A 12 3.92 8.15 -42.54
C TRP A 12 3.57 9.33 -41.62
N GLN A 13 2.50 10.10 -41.89
CA GLN A 13 2.29 11.41 -41.23
C GLN A 13 2.18 11.33 -39.71
N GLY A 14 1.67 10.20 -39.19
CA GLY A 14 1.41 10.02 -37.77
C GLY A 14 0.41 11.03 -37.23
N GLU A 15 0.01 10.84 -35.99
CA GLU A 15 -0.96 11.68 -35.32
C GLU A 15 -0.28 12.53 -34.27
N ALA A 16 -0.61 13.82 -34.21
CA ALA A 16 -0.09 14.69 -33.17
C ALA A 16 -0.79 14.36 -31.85
N ARG A 17 -0.02 13.99 -30.82
CA ARG A 17 -0.51 13.85 -29.46
C ARG A 17 -0.21 15.14 -28.71
N THR A 18 -1.25 15.74 -28.13
CA THR A 18 -1.13 16.91 -27.25
C THR A 18 -1.21 16.51 -25.78
N ARG A 19 -2.00 15.48 -25.46
CA ARG A 19 -2.13 14.93 -24.10
C ARG A 19 -0.92 14.05 -23.76
N GLY A 20 -0.14 14.44 -22.75
CA GLY A 20 1.09 13.74 -22.34
C GLY A 20 2.37 14.25 -23.00
N GLY A 21 2.33 15.43 -23.64
CA GLY A 21 3.48 16.09 -24.24
C GLY A 21 3.40 16.16 -25.77
N ASN A 22 4.04 17.17 -26.37
CA ASN A 22 4.01 17.45 -27.81
C ASN A 22 4.90 16.47 -28.61
N HIS A 23 4.39 15.25 -28.83
CA HIS A 23 5.03 14.26 -29.70
C HIS A 23 4.02 13.70 -30.70
N HIS A 24 4.51 13.04 -31.74
CA HIS A 24 3.65 12.33 -32.69
C HIS A 24 3.61 10.85 -32.34
N ILE A 25 2.47 10.21 -32.54
CA ILE A 25 2.33 8.76 -32.54
C ILE A 25 2.38 8.29 -33.98
N TYR A 26 3.11 7.20 -34.22
CA TYR A 26 3.30 6.61 -35.55
C TYR A 26 2.87 5.14 -35.56
N ASP A 27 1.95 4.77 -34.67
CA ASP A 27 1.42 3.41 -34.62
C ASP A 27 0.80 3.07 -35.98
N GLU A 28 1.14 1.91 -36.52
CA GLU A 28 0.75 1.46 -37.87
C GLU A 28 1.28 2.31 -39.04
N GLN A 29 2.16 3.29 -38.78
CA GLN A 29 2.78 4.12 -39.81
C GLN A 29 4.21 3.67 -40.11
N ILE A 30 4.60 3.73 -41.38
CA ILE A 30 5.93 3.31 -41.84
C ILE A 30 6.86 4.54 -41.86
N PRO A 31 7.98 4.52 -41.12
CA PRO A 31 8.94 5.62 -41.17
C PRO A 31 9.62 5.68 -42.54
N MET A 32 9.25 6.67 -43.36
CA MET A 32 9.92 6.94 -44.63
C MET A 32 11.10 7.88 -44.42
N VAL A 33 12.30 7.38 -44.69
CA VAL A 33 13.56 8.08 -44.53
C VAL A 33 14.28 8.18 -45.88
N ALA A 34 14.72 9.38 -46.21
CA ALA A 34 15.43 9.70 -47.44
C ALA A 34 16.84 10.22 -47.14
N THR A 35 17.78 9.93 -48.02
CA THR A 35 19.13 10.51 -47.98
C THR A 35 19.65 10.67 -49.40
N THR A 36 20.79 11.35 -49.56
CA THR A 36 21.51 11.44 -50.84
C THR A 36 22.98 11.07 -50.63
N LEU A 37 23.65 10.63 -51.69
CA LEU A 37 25.09 10.32 -51.62
C LEU A 37 25.92 11.53 -51.15
N GLN A 38 25.56 12.74 -51.58
CA GLN A 38 26.22 13.97 -51.14
C GLN A 38 26.07 14.20 -49.63
N GLN A 39 24.90 13.93 -49.05
CA GLN A 39 24.68 14.05 -47.61
C GLN A 39 25.48 13.01 -46.82
N LEU A 40 25.54 11.77 -47.33
CA LEU A 40 26.36 10.71 -46.74
C LEU A 40 27.85 11.01 -46.82
N GLN A 41 28.33 11.56 -47.93
CA GLN A 41 29.73 11.99 -48.07
C GLN A 41 30.08 13.12 -47.10
N LYS A 42 29.17 14.08 -46.90
CA LYS A 42 29.41 15.25 -46.03
C LYS A 42 29.33 14.91 -44.54
N HIS A 43 28.39 14.06 -44.14
CA HIS A 43 28.06 13.83 -42.73
C HIS A 43 28.41 12.42 -42.24
N GLY A 44 28.77 11.50 -43.14
CA GLY A 44 28.98 10.09 -42.83
C GLY A 44 27.67 9.34 -42.57
N SER A 45 27.78 8.02 -42.40
CA SER A 45 26.63 7.15 -42.10
C SER A 45 26.06 7.33 -40.69
N ALA A 46 26.87 7.79 -39.74
CA ALA A 46 26.45 8.06 -38.37
C ALA A 46 25.96 9.50 -38.15
N GLY A 47 26.25 10.42 -39.08
CA GLY A 47 25.90 11.83 -38.93
C GLY A 47 24.49 12.16 -39.38
N SER A 48 24.17 13.46 -39.35
CA SER A 48 22.86 14.01 -39.72
C SER A 48 22.64 14.05 -41.24
N ALA A 49 22.63 12.88 -41.89
CA ALA A 49 22.45 12.73 -43.33
C ALA A 49 21.01 12.37 -43.73
N PHE A 50 20.15 12.00 -42.78
CA PHE A 50 18.87 11.36 -43.08
C PHE A 50 17.68 12.29 -42.86
N TRP A 51 16.84 12.44 -43.87
CA TRP A 51 15.61 13.21 -43.82
C TRP A 51 14.40 12.28 -43.64
N ARG A 52 13.79 12.29 -42.46
CA ARG A 52 12.49 11.64 -42.24
C ARG A 52 11.38 12.55 -42.77
N PHE A 53 10.47 11.99 -43.56
CA PHE A 53 9.31 12.73 -44.03
C PHE A 53 8.50 13.29 -42.85
N GLY A 54 8.02 14.53 -43.01
CA GLY A 54 7.33 15.27 -41.95
C GLY A 54 8.23 16.00 -40.95
N ARG A 55 9.56 15.83 -41.04
CA ARG A 55 10.52 16.57 -40.21
C ARG A 55 11.22 17.64 -41.04
N LYS A 56 11.60 18.75 -40.40
CA LYS A 56 12.24 19.90 -41.10
C LYS A 56 13.75 19.76 -41.28
N ARG A 57 14.40 18.89 -40.50
CA ARG A 57 15.87 18.79 -40.43
C ARG A 57 16.34 17.38 -40.76
N HIS A 58 17.57 17.28 -41.26
CA HIS A 58 18.26 16.00 -41.34
C HIS A 58 18.67 15.55 -39.93
N GLN A 59 18.70 14.25 -39.72
CA GLN A 59 18.86 13.57 -38.45
C GLN A 59 19.83 12.39 -38.62
N SER A 60 20.29 11.82 -37.51
CA SER A 60 20.93 10.51 -37.54
C SER A 60 19.94 9.45 -38.03
N LEU A 61 20.42 8.30 -38.50
CA LEU A 61 19.53 7.23 -38.94
C LEU A 61 18.61 6.74 -37.80
N LEU A 62 19.16 6.61 -36.59
CA LEU A 62 18.42 6.17 -35.41
C LEU A 62 17.32 7.16 -35.04
N ASP A 63 17.62 8.46 -35.01
CA ASP A 63 16.60 9.49 -34.73
C ASP A 63 15.54 9.60 -35.84
N ALA A 64 15.95 9.38 -37.09
CA ALA A 64 15.04 9.44 -38.23
C ALA A 64 14.03 8.28 -38.22
N VAL A 65 14.48 7.07 -37.89
CA VAL A 65 13.62 5.87 -37.79
C VAL A 65 12.83 5.86 -36.46
N GLY A 66 13.48 6.21 -35.36
CA GLY A 66 12.90 6.18 -34.01
C GLY A 66 11.93 7.32 -33.70
N ASN A 67 11.57 7.48 -32.43
CA ASN A 67 10.70 8.58 -31.98
C ASN A 67 11.18 9.15 -30.65
N PRO A 68 12.35 9.83 -30.62
CA PRO A 68 12.99 10.26 -29.38
C PRO A 68 12.12 11.21 -28.54
N ARG A 69 11.19 11.93 -29.18
CA ARG A 69 10.23 12.79 -28.45
C ARG A 69 9.17 12.00 -27.68
N ARG A 70 8.74 10.86 -28.23
CA ARG A 70 7.81 9.95 -27.55
C ARG A 70 8.54 9.25 -26.42
N GLU A 71 9.72 8.70 -26.68
CA GLU A 71 10.56 8.04 -25.66
C GLU A 71 10.80 8.97 -24.46
N ALA A 72 11.24 10.21 -24.71
CA ALA A 72 11.42 11.20 -23.66
C ALA A 72 10.10 11.58 -22.93
N ALA A 73 8.95 11.50 -23.61
CA ALA A 73 7.65 11.74 -22.97
C ALA A 73 7.22 10.57 -22.08
N GLU A 74 7.44 9.35 -22.53
CA GLU A 74 7.18 8.13 -21.75
C GLU A 74 8.10 8.04 -20.53
N GLU A 75 9.38 8.39 -20.68
CA GLU A 75 10.34 8.45 -19.56
C GLU A 75 9.91 9.45 -18.49
N ARG A 76 9.46 10.66 -18.88
CA ARG A 76 8.89 11.64 -17.95
C ARG A 76 7.65 11.10 -17.25
N ALA A 77 6.74 10.48 -17.99
CA ALA A 77 5.52 9.91 -17.43
C ALA A 77 5.83 8.79 -16.42
N TYR A 78 6.82 7.94 -16.71
CA TYR A 78 7.28 6.90 -15.80
C TYR A 78 7.89 7.48 -14.53
N ALA A 79 8.76 8.49 -14.66
CA ALA A 79 9.36 9.17 -13.52
C ALA A 79 8.30 9.85 -12.62
N GLU A 80 7.29 10.46 -13.22
CA GLU A 80 6.16 11.05 -12.49
C GLU A 80 5.33 9.97 -11.77
N ASP A 81 5.08 8.82 -12.40
CA ASP A 81 4.39 7.67 -11.78
C ASP A 81 5.16 7.12 -10.58
N GLU A 82 6.46 6.90 -10.74
CA GLU A 82 7.34 6.43 -9.68
C GLU A 82 7.35 7.41 -8.49
N ALA A 83 7.45 8.72 -8.77
CA ALA A 83 7.40 9.77 -7.75
C ALA A 83 6.06 9.75 -6.99
N ARG A 84 4.92 9.63 -7.70
CA ARG A 84 3.60 9.51 -7.07
C ARG A 84 3.47 8.25 -6.22
N ALA A 85 3.94 7.11 -6.72
CA ALA A 85 3.92 5.85 -5.98
C ALA A 85 4.77 5.91 -4.71
N LYS A 86 5.94 6.58 -4.77
CA LYS A 86 6.79 6.83 -3.61
C LYS A 86 6.10 7.74 -2.58
N ALA A 87 5.51 8.84 -3.04
CA ALA A 87 4.77 9.76 -2.17
C ALA A 87 3.59 9.07 -1.47
N TYR A 88 2.82 8.28 -2.22
CA TYR A 88 1.70 7.50 -1.69
C TYR A 88 2.15 6.51 -0.62
N ARG A 89 3.21 5.72 -0.89
CA ARG A 89 3.75 4.77 0.10
C ARG A 89 4.23 5.47 1.37
N ALA A 90 4.93 6.60 1.24
CA ALA A 90 5.37 7.38 2.39
C ALA A 90 4.18 7.95 3.20
N GLU A 91 3.10 8.33 2.53
CA GLU A 91 1.89 8.77 3.23
C GLU A 91 1.20 7.63 3.98
N GLN A 92 1.09 6.44 3.36
CA GLN A 92 0.54 5.26 4.04
C GLN A 92 1.35 4.90 5.28
N GLN A 93 2.68 4.88 5.18
CA GLN A 93 3.55 4.63 6.33
C GLN A 93 3.31 5.63 7.46
N ARG A 94 3.24 6.94 7.15
CA ARG A 94 2.92 7.96 8.16
C ARG A 94 1.56 7.74 8.82
N ARG A 95 0.54 7.36 8.04
CA ARG A 95 -0.80 7.07 8.57
C ARG A 95 -0.78 5.84 9.46
N GLU A 96 -0.10 4.77 9.06
CA GLU A 96 0.06 3.56 9.86
C GLU A 96 0.79 3.83 11.18
N GLU A 97 1.87 4.62 11.14
CA GLU A 97 2.60 5.05 12.33
C GLU A 97 1.73 5.90 13.26
N GLN A 98 0.97 6.85 12.72
CA GLN A 98 0.03 7.65 13.50
C GLN A 98 -1.05 6.79 14.15
N LEU A 99 -1.68 5.89 13.39
CA LEU A 99 -2.69 4.97 13.93
C LEU A 99 -2.09 4.04 15.00
N ALA A 100 -0.86 3.56 14.80
CA ALA A 100 -0.16 2.74 15.80
C ALA A 100 0.15 3.54 17.08
N ALA A 101 0.58 4.79 16.95
CA ALA A 101 0.84 5.68 18.09
C ALA A 101 -0.45 6.05 18.84
N GLU A 102 -1.53 6.39 18.13
CA GLU A 102 -2.84 6.66 18.71
C GLU A 102 -3.40 5.43 19.42
N ARG A 103 -3.23 4.24 18.81
CA ARG A 103 -3.54 2.96 19.45
C ARG A 103 -2.72 2.86 20.74
N GLU A 104 -1.39 2.89 20.68
CA GLU A 104 -0.54 2.78 21.88
C GLU A 104 -0.89 3.78 22.99
N ALA A 105 -1.25 5.02 22.64
CA ALA A 105 -1.69 6.04 23.59
C ALA A 105 -3.01 5.67 24.30
N ARG A 106 -3.90 4.93 23.63
CA ARG A 106 -5.16 4.41 24.19
C ARG A 106 -5.01 3.05 24.88
N ARG A 107 -3.79 2.51 25.01
CA ARG A 107 -3.57 1.20 25.60
C ARG A 107 -4.06 1.17 27.06
N PRO A 108 -5.00 0.28 27.41
CA PRO A 108 -5.47 0.15 28.78
C PRO A 108 -4.37 -0.32 29.73
N VAL A 109 -4.50 0.09 30.99
CA VAL A 109 -3.66 -0.34 32.10
C VAL A 109 -4.45 -1.21 33.07
N CYS A 110 -3.76 -2.12 33.75
CA CYS A 110 -4.36 -2.98 34.77
C CYS A 110 -4.79 -2.17 35.99
N ALA A 111 -6.07 -2.29 36.37
CA ALA A 111 -6.62 -1.62 37.55
C ALA A 111 -5.98 -2.09 38.88
N ARG A 112 -5.38 -3.30 38.91
CA ARG A 112 -4.74 -3.85 40.12
C ARG A 112 -3.25 -3.57 40.23
N CYS A 113 -2.49 -3.71 39.13
CA CYS A 113 -1.03 -3.62 39.16
C CYS A 113 -0.46 -2.46 38.34
N GLY A 114 -1.28 -1.66 37.66
CA GLY A 114 -0.86 -0.51 36.84
C GLY A 114 -0.16 -0.85 35.52
N GLU A 115 0.19 -2.12 35.30
CA GLU A 115 0.89 -2.57 34.09
C GLU A 115 0.04 -2.39 32.84
N LYS A 116 0.67 -1.92 31.76
CA LYS A 116 0.04 -1.82 30.45
C LYS A 116 -0.39 -3.20 29.96
N PHE A 117 -1.54 -3.27 29.30
CA PHE A 117 -1.98 -4.53 28.71
C PHE A 117 -1.06 -4.97 27.58
N THR A 118 -0.81 -6.28 27.46
CA THR A 118 -0.18 -6.83 26.25
C THR A 118 -1.13 -6.71 25.06
N ASP A 119 -0.61 -6.78 23.84
CA ASP A 119 -1.45 -6.72 22.62
C ASP A 119 -2.53 -7.80 22.59
N ALA A 120 -2.17 -9.03 22.97
CA ALA A 120 -3.11 -10.14 23.06
C ALA A 120 -4.21 -9.87 24.10
N ARG A 121 -3.81 -9.33 25.27
CA ARG A 121 -4.76 -8.99 26.33
C ARG A 121 -5.71 -7.88 25.90
N TRP A 122 -5.16 -6.84 25.29
CA TRP A 122 -5.93 -5.70 24.85
C TRP A 122 -6.90 -6.06 23.72
N LYS A 123 -6.45 -6.85 22.74
CA LYS A 123 -7.35 -7.37 21.70
C LYS A 123 -8.49 -8.18 22.30
N GLY A 124 -8.20 -9.08 23.24
CA GLY A 124 -9.24 -9.84 23.95
C GLY A 124 -10.22 -8.95 24.71
N ALA A 125 -9.74 -7.88 25.37
CA ALA A 125 -10.59 -6.94 26.11
C ALA A 125 -11.56 -6.14 25.22
N ALA A 126 -11.19 -5.90 23.96
CA ALA A 126 -12.07 -5.26 22.98
C ALA A 126 -13.07 -6.23 22.33
N GLU A 127 -12.72 -7.52 22.23
CA GLU A 127 -13.49 -8.52 21.48
C GLU A 127 -14.51 -9.29 22.33
N TYR A 128 -14.25 -9.48 23.63
CA TYR A 128 -15.10 -10.30 24.50
C TYR A 128 -15.83 -9.48 25.58
N PRO A 129 -17.15 -9.63 25.73
CA PRO A 129 -17.92 -8.96 26.77
C PRO A 129 -17.54 -9.46 28.18
N PRO A 130 -17.69 -8.63 29.23
CA PRO A 130 -17.47 -9.03 30.63
C PRO A 130 -18.32 -10.25 30.99
N GLY A 131 -17.71 -11.21 31.69
CA GLY A 131 -18.36 -12.44 32.15
C GLY A 131 -17.75 -12.92 33.47
N PRO A 132 -18.30 -13.96 34.11
CA PRO A 132 -17.93 -14.36 35.48
C PRO A 132 -16.43 -14.66 35.65
N ARG A 133 -15.79 -15.17 34.60
CA ARG A 133 -14.35 -15.48 34.58
C ARG A 133 -13.55 -14.53 33.68
N TRP A 134 -14.11 -13.38 33.30
CA TRP A 134 -13.50 -12.41 32.40
C TRP A 134 -13.56 -10.99 32.97
N PHE A 135 -12.40 -10.50 33.39
CA PHE A 135 -12.25 -9.19 34.03
C PHE A 135 -11.51 -8.21 33.11
N PRO A 136 -12.20 -7.49 32.20
CA PRO A 136 -11.57 -6.70 31.14
C PRO A 136 -10.65 -5.57 31.64
N THR A 137 -10.75 -5.19 32.92
CA THR A 137 -9.91 -4.16 33.56
C THR A 137 -8.63 -4.71 34.20
N LEU A 138 -8.46 -6.04 34.27
CA LEU A 138 -7.29 -6.69 34.86
C LEU A 138 -6.33 -7.23 33.79
N CYS A 139 -5.02 -7.26 34.07
CA CYS A 139 -4.07 -8.00 33.26
C CYS A 139 -4.27 -9.52 33.46
N GLN A 140 -3.72 -10.34 32.56
CA GLN A 140 -3.93 -11.80 32.58
C GLN A 140 -3.51 -12.46 33.91
N LYS A 141 -2.42 -11.98 34.52
CA LYS A 141 -1.95 -12.48 35.83
C LYS A 141 -2.92 -12.10 36.95
N CYS A 142 -3.33 -10.84 37.00
CA CYS A 142 -4.28 -10.36 38.02
C CYS A 142 -5.67 -10.98 37.86
N GLN A 143 -6.10 -11.28 36.63
CA GLN A 143 -7.32 -12.04 36.35
C GLN A 143 -7.24 -13.46 36.90
N ALA A 144 -6.14 -14.19 36.65
CA ALA A 144 -5.99 -15.54 37.18
C ALA A 144 -6.10 -15.57 38.72
N LEU A 145 -5.47 -14.60 39.38
CA LEU A 145 -5.59 -14.45 40.84
C LEU A 145 -7.01 -14.10 41.30
N ALA A 146 -7.74 -13.28 40.54
CA ALA A 146 -9.12 -12.93 40.86
C ALA A 146 -10.06 -14.13 40.72
N ILE A 147 -9.86 -14.95 39.68
CA ILE A 147 -10.62 -16.19 39.48
C ILE A 147 -10.32 -17.17 40.63
N GLN A 148 -9.04 -17.36 40.98
CA GLN A 148 -8.67 -18.24 42.10
C GLN A 148 -9.24 -17.78 43.44
N ALA A 149 -9.30 -16.47 43.69
CA ALA A 149 -9.93 -15.92 44.89
C ALA A 149 -11.44 -16.20 44.91
N ALA A 150 -12.13 -15.97 43.80
CA ALA A 150 -13.57 -16.26 43.68
C ALA A 150 -13.87 -17.76 43.86
N GLU A 151 -13.09 -18.64 43.25
CA GLU A 151 -13.23 -20.10 43.39
C GLU A 151 -12.98 -20.56 44.84
N ALA A 152 -12.03 -19.93 45.54
CA ALA A 152 -11.76 -20.24 46.95
C ALA A 152 -12.90 -19.78 47.87
N GLU A 153 -13.47 -18.61 47.60
CA GLU A 153 -14.64 -18.07 48.32
C GLU A 153 -15.88 -18.95 48.10
N GLU A 154 -16.19 -19.34 46.85
CA GLU A 154 -17.27 -20.27 46.53
C GLU A 154 -17.10 -21.60 47.28
N ALA A 155 -15.90 -22.18 47.25
CA ALA A 155 -15.62 -23.43 47.96
C ALA A 155 -15.73 -23.27 49.49
N GLU A 156 -15.48 -22.08 50.04
CA GLU A 156 -15.68 -21.81 51.47
C GLU A 156 -17.17 -21.68 51.82
N GLN A 157 -17.95 -21.00 50.98
CA GLN A 157 -19.41 -20.91 51.13
C GLN A 157 -20.06 -22.29 51.07
N GLU A 158 -19.69 -23.14 50.10
CA GLU A 158 -20.20 -24.52 50.01
C GLU A 158 -19.84 -25.34 51.27
N ARG A 159 -18.64 -25.15 51.83
CA ARG A 159 -18.23 -25.81 53.08
C ARG A 159 -19.05 -25.32 54.28
N GLN A 160 -19.33 -24.02 54.36
CA GLN A 160 -20.16 -23.44 55.43
C GLN A 160 -21.61 -23.91 55.33
N GLU A 161 -22.22 -23.85 54.14
CA GLU A 161 -23.57 -24.35 53.87
C GLU A 161 -23.70 -25.85 54.18
N HIS A 162 -22.70 -26.65 53.82
CA HIS A 162 -22.70 -28.08 54.13
C HIS A 162 -22.50 -28.37 55.62
N GLN A 163 -21.79 -27.52 56.38
CA GLN A 163 -21.71 -27.61 57.84
C GLN A 163 -23.02 -27.19 58.52
N GLU A 164 -23.64 -26.10 58.07
CA GLU A 164 -24.93 -25.61 58.58
C GLU A 164 -26.09 -26.57 58.25
N GLY A 165 -26.10 -27.13 57.05
CA GLY A 165 -27.06 -28.15 56.60
C GLY A 165 -26.96 -29.46 57.38
N ARG A 166 -25.76 -29.85 57.84
CA ARG A 166 -25.56 -30.99 58.75
C ARG A 166 -26.00 -30.72 60.19
N GLY A 167 -25.98 -29.46 60.65
CA GLY A 167 -26.47 -29.07 61.97
C GLY A 167 -28.00 -28.96 62.08
N GLY A 168 -28.68 -28.60 60.98
CA GLY A 168 -30.14 -28.37 60.96
C GLY A 168 -31.01 -29.62 60.93
N TRP A 169 -30.52 -30.75 60.41
CA TRP A 169 -31.30 -32.00 60.34
C TRP A 169 -31.29 -32.83 61.64
N LEU A 170 -30.25 -32.70 62.47
CA LEU A 170 -30.10 -33.45 63.72
C LEU A 170 -30.84 -32.84 64.93
N SER A 171 -31.31 -31.59 64.82
CA SER A 171 -32.08 -30.92 65.88
C SER A 171 -33.58 -31.21 65.83
N ARG A 172 -34.08 -31.84 64.76
CA ARG A 172 -35.52 -32.11 64.55
C ARG A 172 -36.00 -33.49 65.05
N PHE A 173 -35.11 -34.32 65.61
CA PHE A 173 -35.41 -35.67 66.13
C PHE A 173 -35.13 -35.84 67.65
N ARG A 174 -35.12 -34.74 68.40
CA ARG A 174 -35.01 -34.75 69.87
C ARG A 174 -36.14 -33.91 70.49
N SER A 175 -37.35 -34.46 70.56
CA SER A 175 -38.45 -34.04 71.44
C SER A 175 -39.40 -35.20 71.62
#